data_AF-A0A1F2QZJ9-F1
#
_entry.id   AF-A0A1F2QZJ9-F1
#
_cell.length_a   1.000
_cell.length_b   1.000
_cell.length_c   1.000
_cell.angle_alpha   90.00
_cell.angle_beta   90.00
_cell.angle_gamma   90.00
#
_symmetry.space_group_name_H-M   'P 1'
#
loop_
_entity.id
_entity.type
_entity.pdbx_description
1 polymer ?
#
loop_
_entity_poly.entity_id
_entity_poly.type
_entity_poly.pdbx_seq_one_letter_code
_entity_poly.pdbx_strand_id
1 'polypeptide(L)'
;MSIPSALEVLRTRVGDCNEHTALYVALARASGLPARIAVGLVYLRGAFYYHAWPEVWVAERPGRGLWLPVDPTLNQFPSDATHLRLARGGLDKQAAILALVGRARVRILDVELRPGATPVLVGRPASDLRPLALSLPRRDGGGRGCWSSPGR
;
A
#
# COMPACT_ATOMS: atom_id res chain seq x y z
N MET A 1 8.59 4.02 21.35
CA MET A 1 8.15 3.93 19.94
C MET A 1 7.34 5.18 19.67
N SER A 2 7.83 6.07 18.80
CA SER A 2 7.16 7.33 18.48
C SER A 2 5.88 7.05 17.69
N ILE A 3 4.86 7.88 17.85
CA ILE A 3 3.65 7.84 17.01
C ILE A 3 4.08 8.25 15.60
N PRO A 4 3.79 7.46 14.55
CA PRO A 4 4.20 7.79 13.19
C PRO A 4 3.56 9.12 12.78
N SER A 5 4.40 10.14 12.56
CA SER A 5 4.00 11.50 12.24
C SER A 5 4.16 11.76 10.75
N ALA A 6 3.06 11.74 10.00
CA ALA A 6 3.09 12.05 8.56
C ALA A 6 3.76 13.40 8.25
N LEU A 7 3.56 14.41 9.12
CA LEU A 7 4.17 15.73 8.93
C LEU A 7 5.68 15.72 9.11
N GLU A 8 6.18 14.92 10.06
CA GLU A 8 7.61 14.74 10.27
C GLU A 8 8.24 14.04 9.06
N VAL A 9 7.66 12.93 8.62
CA VAL A 9 8.14 12.16 7.47
C VAL A 9 8.12 12.99 6.19
N LEU A 10 7.11 13.85 6.01
CA LEU A 10 7.06 14.78 4.88
C LEU A 10 8.23 15.78 4.90
N ARG A 11 8.64 16.24 6.09
CA ARG A 11 9.75 17.19 6.26
C ARG A 11 11.11 16.52 6.14
N THR A 12 11.30 15.39 6.81
CA THR A 12 12.58 14.69 6.89
C THR A 12 12.85 13.83 5.66
N ARG A 13 11.79 13.35 4.99
CA ARG A 13 11.83 12.34 3.92
C ARG A 13 12.48 11.03 4.36
N VAL A 14 12.39 10.72 5.66
CA VAL A 14 12.96 9.54 6.28
C VAL A 14 11.91 8.88 7.16
N GLY A 15 11.80 7.56 7.07
CA GLY A 15 10.89 6.75 7.87
C GLY A 15 10.98 5.26 7.52
N ASP A 16 10.37 4.41 8.35
CA ASP A 16 10.17 3.00 8.06
C ASP A 16 8.82 2.74 7.35
N CYS A 17 8.43 1.47 7.22
CA CYS A 17 7.17 1.07 6.58
C CYS A 17 5.92 1.73 7.19
N ASN A 18 5.91 1.98 8.50
CA ASN A 18 4.79 2.60 9.20
C ASN A 18 4.72 4.09 8.87
N GLU A 19 5.85 4.79 8.90
CA GLU A 19 5.96 6.20 8.58
C GLU A 19 5.58 6.51 7.13
N HIS A 20 6.14 5.76 6.17
CA HIS A 20 5.82 5.94 4.75
C HIS A 20 4.34 5.64 4.47
N THR A 21 3.78 4.61 5.13
CA THR A 21 2.36 4.28 5.02
C THR A 21 1.47 5.38 5.59
N ALA A 22 1.81 5.90 6.78
CA ALA A 22 1.06 6.99 7.40
C ALA A 22 1.09 8.25 6.53
N LEU A 23 2.26 8.61 5.98
CA LEU A 23 2.40 9.73 5.06
C LEU A 23 1.57 9.52 3.79
N TYR A 24 1.66 8.36 3.14
CA TYR A 24 0.92 8.07 1.92
C TYR A 24 -0.59 8.14 2.15
N VAL A 25 -1.11 7.53 3.23
CA VAL A 25 -2.54 7.56 3.56
C VAL A 25 -3.00 9.00 3.82
N ALA A 26 -2.19 9.82 4.50
CA ALA A 26 -2.49 11.22 4.73
C ALA A 26 -2.59 12.01 3.41
N LEU A 27 -1.62 11.83 2.50
CA LEU A 27 -1.61 12.50 1.19
C LEU A 27 -2.77 12.05 0.29
N ALA A 28 -3.07 10.75 0.27
CA ALA A 28 -4.19 10.21 -0.50
C ALA A 28 -5.53 10.78 0.00
N ARG A 29 -5.75 10.81 1.32
CA ARG A 29 -6.95 11.39 1.92
C ARG A 29 -7.04 12.90 1.70
N ALA A 30 -5.92 13.63 1.79
CA ALA A 30 -5.88 15.07 1.49
C ALA A 30 -6.23 15.34 0.00
N SER A 31 -5.84 14.43 -0.89
CA SER A 31 -6.24 14.47 -2.30
C SER A 31 -7.71 14.10 -2.51
N GLY A 32 -8.36 13.49 -1.50
CA GLY A 32 -9.76 13.07 -1.44
C GLY A 32 -10.00 11.61 -1.83
N LEU A 33 -8.93 10.80 -1.97
CA LEU A 33 -9.01 9.37 -2.21
C LEU A 33 -9.26 8.65 -0.89
N PRO A 34 -10.26 7.74 -0.79
CA PRO A 34 -10.40 6.91 0.38
C PRO A 34 -9.17 6.00 0.50
N ALA A 35 -8.45 6.13 1.60
CA ALA A 35 -7.25 5.35 1.87
C ALA A 35 -7.22 4.84 3.32
N ARG A 36 -6.55 3.71 3.55
CA ARG A 36 -6.40 3.10 4.87
C ARG A 36 -5.06 2.38 5.00
N ILE A 37 -4.69 2.09 6.24
CA ILE A 37 -3.49 1.32 6.59
C ILE A 37 -3.85 -0.17 6.61
N ALA A 38 -3.06 -0.97 5.90
CA ALA A 38 -3.02 -2.41 6.03
C ALA A 38 -1.71 -2.81 6.72
N VAL A 39 -1.79 -3.88 7.50
CA VAL A 39 -0.63 -4.43 8.21
C VAL A 39 -0.65 -5.95 8.07
N GLY A 40 0.52 -6.53 7.88
CA GLY A 40 0.65 -7.97 7.68
C GLY A 40 2.09 -8.39 7.43
N LEU A 41 2.26 -9.30 6.47
CA LEU A 41 3.56 -9.84 6.11
C LEU A 41 3.89 -9.56 4.64
N VAL A 42 5.15 -9.35 4.34
CA VAL A 42 5.69 -9.28 2.97
C VAL A 42 6.83 -10.28 2.82
N TYR A 43 6.89 -10.98 1.68
CA TYR A 43 8.02 -11.88 1.40
C TYR A 43 9.20 -11.07 0.85
N LEU A 44 10.28 -11.01 1.61
CA LEU A 44 11.52 -10.35 1.22
C LEU A 44 12.69 -11.29 1.49
N ARG A 45 13.63 -11.39 0.55
CA ARG A 45 14.94 -12.06 0.76
C ARG A 45 14.83 -13.45 1.43
N GLY A 46 13.86 -14.26 1.03
CA GLY A 46 13.72 -15.63 1.51
C GLY A 46 12.79 -15.83 2.72
N ALA A 47 12.25 -14.77 3.32
CA ALA A 47 11.43 -14.86 4.51
C ALA A 47 10.26 -13.84 4.51
N PHE A 48 9.24 -14.13 5.32
CA PHE A 48 8.14 -13.19 5.56
C PHE A 48 8.47 -12.26 6.73
N TYR A 49 8.40 -10.96 6.49
CA TYR A 49 8.64 -9.92 7.49
C TYR A 49 7.37 -9.14 7.77
N TYR A 50 7.24 -8.64 9.00
CA TYR A 50 6.24 -7.63 9.34
C TYR A 50 6.34 -6.46 8.36
N HIS A 51 5.19 -5.98 7.89
CA HIS A 51 5.11 -4.81 7.04
C HIS A 51 3.79 -4.06 7.19
N ALA A 52 3.85 -2.76 7.00
CA ALA A 52 2.68 -1.88 6.87
C ALA A 52 2.69 -1.23 5.49
N TRP A 53 1.53 -1.18 4.85
CA TRP A 53 1.36 -0.57 3.53
C TRP A 53 -0.01 0.13 3.38
N PRO A 54 -0.11 1.16 2.54
CA PRO A 54 -1.39 1.80 2.22
C PRO A 54 -2.26 0.95 1.29
N GLU A 55 -3.58 1.05 1.49
CA GLU A 55 -4.59 0.62 0.53
C GLU A 55 -5.44 1.81 0.11
N VAL A 56 -5.64 1.98 -1.20
CA VAL A 56 -6.45 3.04 -1.79
C VAL A 56 -7.68 2.45 -2.45
N TRP A 57 -8.85 3.04 -2.24
CA TRP A 57 -10.07 2.62 -2.92
C TRP A 57 -10.07 3.15 -4.36
N VAL A 58 -10.15 2.23 -5.32
CA VAL A 58 -10.34 2.52 -6.74
C VAL A 58 -11.77 2.15 -7.11
N ALA A 59 -12.59 3.15 -7.43
CA ALA A 59 -13.94 2.93 -7.89
C ALA A 59 -13.93 2.45 -9.34
N GLU A 60 -14.66 1.38 -9.64
CA GLU A 60 -14.90 0.92 -11.02
C GLU A 60 -16.23 1.44 -11.55
N ARG A 61 -17.26 1.44 -10.69
CA ARG A 61 -18.63 1.88 -10.96
C ARG A 61 -19.24 2.46 -9.68
N PRO A 62 -20.34 3.22 -9.76
CA PRO A 62 -21.06 3.66 -8.55
C PRO A 62 -21.37 2.46 -7.65
N GLY A 63 -20.91 2.50 -6.39
CA GLY A 63 -21.10 1.42 -5.42
C GLY A 63 -20.16 0.20 -5.57
N ARG A 64 -19.28 0.16 -6.58
CA ARG A 64 -18.33 -0.95 -6.79
C ARG A 64 -16.90 -0.47 -7.02
N GLY A 65 -15.96 -1.13 -6.37
CA GLY A 65 -14.55 -0.85 -6.52
C GLY A 65 -13.70 -1.87 -5.79
N LEU A 66 -12.41 -1.61 -5.72
CA LEU A 66 -11.46 -2.47 -5.05
C LEU A 66 -10.50 -1.64 -4.20
N TRP A 67 -10.01 -2.26 -3.12
CA TRP A 67 -8.90 -1.71 -2.34
C TRP A 67 -7.60 -2.15 -2.99
N LEU A 68 -6.93 -1.20 -3.64
CA LEU A 68 -5.66 -1.41 -4.33
C LEU A 68 -4.51 -1.23 -3.33
N PRO A 69 -3.73 -2.28 -3.02
CA PRO A 69 -2.55 -2.12 -2.19
C PRO A 69 -1.46 -1.39 -2.97
N VAL A 70 -0.79 -0.47 -2.29
CA VAL A 70 0.36 0.28 -2.80
C VAL A 70 1.47 0.16 -1.76
N ASP A 71 2.72 0.06 -2.17
CA ASP A 71 3.83 0.03 -1.22
C ASP A 71 4.89 1.09 -1.58
N PRO A 72 4.85 2.26 -0.94
CA PRO A 72 5.86 3.29 -1.14
C PRO A 72 7.23 2.93 -0.54
N THR A 73 7.28 2.02 0.44
CA THR A 73 8.54 1.59 1.09
C THR A 73 9.34 0.69 0.16
N LEU A 74 8.65 -0.17 -0.58
CA LEU A 74 9.26 -1.08 -1.56
C LEU A 74 9.10 -0.57 -3.01
N ASN A 75 8.64 0.66 -3.23
CA ASN A 75 8.40 1.21 -4.57
C ASN A 75 7.57 0.25 -5.46
N GLN A 76 6.46 -0.27 -4.93
CA GLN A 76 5.55 -1.14 -5.66
C GLN A 76 4.18 -0.49 -5.87
N PHE A 77 3.71 -0.51 -7.11
CA PHE A 77 2.36 -0.13 -7.46
C PHE A 77 1.88 -0.92 -8.69
N PRO A 78 0.78 -1.69 -8.59
CA PRO A 78 0.23 -2.18 -7.31
C PRO A 78 1.25 -3.01 -6.53
N SER A 79 1.06 -3.15 -5.22
CA SER A 79 1.80 -4.16 -4.45
C SER A 79 1.51 -5.56 -5.01
N ASP A 80 2.52 -6.41 -5.04
CA ASP A 80 2.40 -7.77 -5.58
C ASP A 80 1.72 -8.75 -4.60
N ALA A 81 1.59 -10.00 -5.02
CA ALA A 81 0.95 -11.06 -4.24
C ALA A 81 1.73 -11.47 -2.98
N THR A 82 2.94 -10.95 -2.75
CA THR A 82 3.71 -11.25 -1.54
C THR A 82 3.20 -10.54 -0.29
N HIS A 83 2.30 -9.55 -0.45
CA HIS A 83 1.69 -8.78 0.61
C HIS A 83 0.50 -9.51 1.23
N LEU A 84 0.76 -10.27 2.29
CA LEU A 84 -0.24 -11.02 3.03
C LEU A 84 -0.83 -10.16 4.16
N ARG A 85 -1.98 -9.53 3.89
CA ARG A 85 -2.68 -8.70 4.88
C ARG A 85 -3.22 -9.54 6.04
N LEU A 86 -2.87 -9.16 7.26
CA LEU A 86 -3.38 -9.78 8.49
C LEU A 86 -4.44 -8.90 9.18
N ALA A 87 -4.27 -7.59 9.13
CA ALA A 87 -5.19 -6.64 9.75
C ALA A 87 -5.33 -5.34 8.94
N ARG A 88 -6.38 -4.58 9.26
CA ARG A 88 -6.67 -3.23 8.72
C ARG A 88 -6.89 -2.29 9.88
N GLY A 89 -6.16 -1.17 9.94
CA GLY A 89 -6.29 -0.18 11.01
C GLY A 89 -4.95 0.41 11.42
N GLY A 90 -4.96 1.24 12.46
CA GLY A 90 -3.78 1.96 12.96
C GLY A 90 -2.94 1.11 13.91
N LEU A 91 -2.19 1.78 14.79
CA LEU A 91 -1.32 1.19 15.81
C LEU A 91 -1.99 0.10 16.65
N ASP A 92 -3.29 0.22 16.92
CA ASP A 92 -4.08 -0.76 17.68
C ASP A 92 -4.09 -2.14 17.00
N LYS A 93 -4.09 -2.17 15.66
CA LYS A 93 -4.05 -3.41 14.89
C LYS A 93 -2.65 -3.94 14.69
N GLN A 94 -1.64 -3.08 14.75
CA GLN A 94 -0.24 -3.49 14.75
C GLN A 94 0.09 -4.32 15.99
N ALA A 95 -0.45 -3.96 17.15
CA ALA A 95 -0.28 -4.72 18.39
C ALA A 95 -0.79 -6.17 18.27
N ALA A 96 -1.86 -6.41 17.50
CA ALA A 96 -2.37 -7.76 17.26
C ALA A 96 -1.38 -8.62 16.45
N ILE A 97 -0.57 -8.02 15.59
CA ILE A 97 0.44 -8.75 14.81
C ILE A 97 1.65 -9.10 15.67
N LEU A 98 2.02 -8.27 16.66
CA LEU A 98 3.09 -8.61 17.61
C LEU A 98 2.83 -9.95 18.32
N ALA A 99 1.57 -10.29 18.60
CA ALA A 99 1.20 -11.58 19.19
C ALA A 99 1.46 -12.78 18.27
N LEU A 100 1.58 -12.57 16.96
CA LEU A 100 1.89 -13.60 15.97
C LEU A 100 3.40 -13.78 15.77
N VAL A 101 4.22 -12.80 16.15
CA VAL A 101 5.68 -12.85 16.00
C VAL A 101 6.25 -14.01 16.81
N GLY A 102 7.04 -14.87 16.16
CA GLY A 102 7.63 -16.07 16.76
C GLY A 102 6.66 -17.25 16.95
N ARG A 103 5.35 -17.04 16.74
CA ARG A 103 4.32 -18.09 16.85
C ARG A 103 3.79 -18.54 15.49
N ALA A 104 3.69 -17.62 14.54
CA ALA A 104 3.28 -17.94 13.18
C ALA A 104 4.44 -18.53 12.37
N ARG A 105 4.16 -19.58 11.60
CA ARG A 105 5.08 -20.15 10.61
C ARG A 105 4.42 -20.12 9.24
N VAL A 106 5.18 -19.71 8.23
CA VAL A 106 4.73 -19.74 6.83
C VAL A 106 5.60 -20.73 6.08
N ARG A 107 4.96 -21.66 5.36
CA ARG A 107 5.62 -22.59 4.45
C ARG A 107 5.03 -22.40 3.06
N ILE A 108 5.88 -22.09 2.10
CA ILE A 108 5.50 -22.04 0.68
C ILE A 108 5.35 -23.50 0.23
N LEU A 109 4.17 -23.86 -0.25
CA LEU A 109 3.89 -25.22 -0.75
C LEU A 109 4.18 -25.34 -2.24
N ASP A 110 3.76 -24.34 -3.01
CA ASP A 110 3.94 -24.25 -4.45
C ASP A 110 3.84 -22.78 -4.90
N VAL A 111 4.46 -22.43 -6.03
CA VAL A 111 4.42 -21.10 -6.64
C VAL A 111 4.33 -21.23 -8.16
N GLU A 112 3.15 -20.91 -8.71
CA GLU A 112 2.97 -20.75 -10.14
C GLU A 112 3.10 -19.28 -10.53
N LEU A 113 4.11 -18.98 -11.35
CA LEU A 113 4.28 -17.67 -11.95
C LEU A 113 3.74 -17.69 -13.38
N ARG A 114 3.15 -16.57 -13.81
CA ARG A 114 2.76 -16.43 -15.22
C ARG A 114 4.02 -16.48 -16.11
N PRO A 115 3.96 -17.10 -17.30
CA PRO A 115 5.06 -17.06 -18.25
C PRO A 115 5.50 -15.61 -18.54
N GLY A 116 6.80 -15.33 -18.40
CA GLY A 116 7.35 -13.97 -18.56
C GLY A 116 7.11 -13.03 -17.38
N ALA A 117 6.54 -13.50 -16.26
CA ALA A 117 6.50 -12.71 -15.04
C ALA A 117 7.91 -12.57 -14.47
N THR A 118 8.37 -11.34 -14.30
CA THR A 118 9.55 -11.06 -13.48
C THR A 118 9.14 -11.30 -12.02
N PRO A 119 9.70 -12.29 -11.31
CA PRO A 119 9.47 -12.40 -9.89
C PRO A 119 10.04 -11.13 -9.24
N VAL A 120 9.17 -10.26 -8.73
CA VAL A 120 9.59 -9.07 -8.00
C VAL A 120 10.11 -9.57 -6.65
N LEU A 121 11.38 -9.94 -6.61
CA LEU A 121 12.05 -10.41 -5.38
C LEU A 121 12.44 -9.24 -4.45
N VAL A 122 12.48 -8.03 -4.99
CA VAL A 122 12.52 -6.74 -4.29
C VAL A 122 11.91 -5.70 -5.25
N GLY A 123 11.23 -4.70 -4.70
CA GLY A 123 10.69 -3.49 -5.34
C GLY A 123 11.21 -3.10 -6.73
N ARG A 124 10.34 -2.49 -7.55
CA ARG A 124 10.78 -1.99 -8.87
C ARG A 124 12.02 -1.11 -8.68
N PRO A 125 13.11 -1.30 -9.46
CA PRO A 125 14.24 -0.40 -9.40
C PRO A 125 13.73 1.03 -9.58
N ALA A 126 14.26 1.97 -8.77
CA ALA A 126 13.83 3.37 -8.73
C ALA A 126 13.92 4.09 -10.10
N SER A 127 14.50 3.45 -11.12
CA SER A 127 14.54 3.90 -12.50
C SER A 127 13.21 3.77 -13.27
N ASP A 128 12.23 3.01 -12.79
CA ASP A 128 10.91 2.90 -13.44
C ASP A 128 9.87 3.79 -12.75
N LEU A 129 10.11 5.10 -12.78
CA LEU A 129 9.19 6.15 -12.27
C LEU A 129 8.05 6.47 -13.23
N ARG A 130 7.90 5.73 -14.34
CA ARG A 130 6.82 5.99 -15.28
C ARG A 130 5.50 5.86 -14.52
N PRO A 131 4.65 6.90 -14.53
CA PRO A 131 3.32 6.80 -13.96
C PRO A 131 2.64 5.60 -14.58
N LEU A 132 2.03 4.73 -13.77
CA LEU A 132 1.13 3.74 -14.33
C LEU A 132 0.09 4.49 -15.16
N ALA A 133 -0.16 4.02 -16.38
CA ALA A 133 -1.23 4.49 -17.24
C ALA A 133 -2.58 4.04 -16.66
N LEU A 134 -2.88 4.48 -15.44
CA LEU A 134 -4.16 4.38 -14.80
C LEU A 134 -4.86 5.70 -15.04
N SER A 135 -6.05 5.59 -15.61
CA SER A 135 -6.94 6.72 -15.76
C SER A 135 -7.39 7.16 -14.36
N LEU A 136 -6.66 8.11 -13.77
CA LEU A 136 -6.98 8.65 -12.44
C LEU A 136 -8.21 9.57 -12.55
N PRO A 137 -9.20 9.42 -11.67
CA PRO A 137 -10.33 10.34 -11.63
C PRO A 137 -9.83 11.75 -11.29
N ARG A 138 -10.37 12.77 -11.97
CA ARG A 138 -10.01 14.17 -11.73
C ARG A 138 -11.02 14.78 -10.76
N ARG A 139 -10.53 15.67 -9.89
CA ARG A 139 -11.40 16.43 -9.00
C ARG A 139 -12.05 17.55 -9.81
N ASP A 140 -13.38 17.60 -9.85
CA ASP A 140 -14.08 18.69 -10.54
C ASP A 140 -13.87 19.98 -9.75
N GLY A 141 -13.35 21.02 -10.43
CA GLY A 141 -13.03 22.32 -9.83
C GLY A 141 -14.24 23.11 -9.32
N GLY A 142 -15.46 22.61 -9.54
CA GLY A 142 -16.70 23.26 -9.15
C GLY A 142 -17.18 22.88 -7.75
N GLY A 143 -16.45 23.28 -6.70
CA GLY A 143 -16.94 23.48 -5.31
C GLY A 143 -17.68 22.36 -4.56
N ARG A 144 -18.02 21.24 -5.20
CA ARG A 144 -18.91 20.18 -4.68
C ARG A 144 -18.22 18.84 -4.43
N GLY A 145 -16.89 18.78 -4.48
CA GLY A 145 -16.12 17.61 -4.05
C GLY A 145 -16.37 16.31 -4.84
N CYS A 146 -17.03 16.38 -6.00
CA CYS A 146 -17.28 15.21 -6.84
C CYS A 146 -16.05 14.86 -7.68
N TRP A 147 -15.74 13.57 -7.76
CA TRP A 147 -14.71 13.01 -8.61
C TRP A 147 -15.31 12.66 -9.97
N SER A 148 -14.78 13.22 -11.06
CA SER A 148 -15.18 12.82 -12.41
C SER A 148 -14.41 11.57 -12.85
N SER A 149 -15.14 10.65 -13.49
CA SER A 149 -14.53 9.49 -14.13
C SER A 149 -13.69 9.95 -15.33
N PRO A 150 -12.56 9.29 -15.63
CA PRO A 150 -11.76 9.64 -16.80
C PRO A 150 -12.60 9.47 -18.07
N GLY A 151 -12.53 10.47 -18.97
CA GLY A 151 -13.11 10.37 -20.30
C GLY A 151 -12.54 9.16 -21.05
N ARG A 152 -13.43 8.45 -21.76
CA ARG A 152 -13.08 7.32 -22.62
C ARG A 152 -12.09 7.72 -23.71
#